data_AF-A0A371NXJ4-F1
#
_entry.id   AF-A0A371NXJ4-F1
#
_cell.length_a   1.000
_cell.length_b   1.000
_cell.length_c   1.000
_cell.angle_alpha   90.00
_cell.angle_beta   90.00
_cell.angle_gamma   90.00
#
_symmetry.space_group_name_H-M   'P 1'
#
loop_
_entity.id
_entity.type
_entity.pdbx_description
1 polymer ?
#
loop_
_entity_poly.entity_id
_entity_poly.type
_entity_poly.pdbx_seq_one_letter_code
_entity_poly.pdbx_strand_id
1 'polypeptide(L)'
;MDYGDVSAAVTKAVPRVVEVDSLERSRDGFGYRLSVGLVTDSAKPFTSDELDTVIETIWLTLPWEPGTIKLVAGVTTDDGEDPVDLRAAASELDPLSVTNAGQGGVSVTGMKSRYGAWTAPE
;
A
#
# COMPACT_ATOMS: atom_id res chain seq x y z
N MET A 1 -15.91 6.65 -6.55
CA MET A 1 -15.22 7.36 -5.45
C MET A 1 -13.93 7.91 -6.02
N ASP A 2 -13.42 9.00 -5.44
CA ASP A 2 -12.16 9.59 -5.87
C ASP A 2 -11.01 9.07 -4.99
N TYR A 3 -9.96 8.57 -5.63
CA TYR A 3 -8.74 8.08 -5.01
C TYR A 3 -7.52 8.92 -5.40
N GLY A 4 -7.72 10.03 -6.15
CA GLY A 4 -6.63 10.74 -6.81
C GLY A 4 -5.91 9.86 -7.83
N ASP A 5 -4.70 10.28 -8.20
CA ASP A 5 -3.85 9.58 -9.17
C ASP A 5 -2.99 8.48 -8.52
N VAL A 6 -3.48 7.81 -7.46
CA VAL A 6 -2.72 6.81 -6.69
C VAL A 6 -2.05 5.77 -7.58
N SER A 7 -2.74 5.24 -8.59
CA SER A 7 -2.17 4.25 -9.50
C SER A 7 -0.98 4.80 -10.29
N ALA A 8 -1.12 5.98 -10.88
CA ALA A 8 -0.04 6.63 -11.65
C ALA A 8 1.11 7.08 -10.75
N ALA A 9 0.82 7.57 -9.54
CA ALA A 9 1.82 8.00 -8.58
C ALA A 9 2.67 6.82 -8.08
N VAL A 10 2.03 5.71 -7.68
CA VAL A 10 2.70 4.52 -7.16
C VAL A 10 3.56 3.85 -8.23
N THR A 11 3.02 3.61 -9.42
CA THR A 11 3.77 2.99 -10.53
C THR A 11 4.96 3.84 -10.98
N LYS A 12 4.86 5.17 -10.85
CA LYS A 12 5.98 6.09 -11.10
C LYS A 12 7.04 6.06 -9.98
N ALA A 13 6.62 6.00 -8.72
CA ALA A 13 7.52 6.03 -7.57
C ALA A 13 8.25 4.70 -7.35
N VAL A 14 7.56 3.59 -7.62
CA VAL A 14 8.07 2.22 -7.42
C VAL A 14 7.89 1.45 -8.74
N PRO A 15 8.86 1.50 -9.68
CA PRO A 15 8.76 0.91 -11.02
C PRO A 15 8.45 -0.60 -11.04
N ARG A 16 8.68 -1.26 -9.91
CA ARG A 16 8.37 -2.66 -9.68
C ARG A 16 6.87 -2.95 -9.62
N VAL A 17 6.09 -1.98 -9.15
CA VAL A 17 4.62 -2.01 -9.23
C VAL A 17 4.25 -1.58 -10.63
N VAL A 18 3.70 -2.51 -11.42
CA VAL A 18 3.34 -2.26 -12.82
C VAL A 18 1.88 -1.82 -12.94
N GLU A 19 1.05 -2.19 -11.97
CA GLU A 19 -0.36 -1.79 -11.89
C GLU A 19 -0.80 -1.73 -10.42
N VAL A 20 -1.72 -0.80 -10.15
CA VAL A 20 -2.45 -0.72 -8.89
C VAL A 20 -3.92 -0.99 -9.18
N ASP A 21 -4.48 -1.98 -8.52
CA ASP A 21 -5.86 -2.42 -8.68
C ASP A 21 -6.61 -2.43 -7.34
N SER A 22 -7.86 -2.91 -7.39
CA SER A 22 -8.67 -3.24 -6.20
C SER A 22 -8.80 -2.11 -5.17
N LEU A 23 -8.81 -0.85 -5.64
CA LEU A 23 -8.97 0.33 -4.78
C LEU A 23 -10.35 0.35 -4.13
N GLU A 24 -10.39 0.09 -2.81
CA GLU A 24 -11.61 0.10 -2.01
C GLU A 24 -11.45 0.98 -0.77
N ARG A 25 -12.43 1.85 -0.52
CA ARG A 25 -12.57 2.57 0.75
C ARG A 25 -13.63 1.92 1.65
N SER A 26 -13.23 1.57 2.87
CA SER A 26 -14.11 1.05 3.91
C SER A 26 -13.92 1.81 5.23
N ARG A 27 -14.81 1.64 6.20
CA ARG A 27 -14.61 2.17 7.57
C ARG A 27 -14.09 1.08 8.48
N ASP A 28 -13.22 1.46 9.41
CA ASP A 28 -12.72 0.60 10.48
C ASP A 28 -12.65 1.36 11.82
N GLY A 29 -12.02 0.75 12.84
CA GLY A 29 -11.85 1.39 14.16
C GLY A 29 -10.89 2.59 14.19
N PHE A 30 -10.19 2.87 13.08
CA PHE A 30 -9.20 3.95 12.93
C PHE A 30 -9.65 5.04 11.97
N GLY A 31 -10.88 4.96 11.44
CA GLY A 31 -11.44 5.92 10.48
C GLY A 31 -11.72 5.26 9.14
N TYR A 32 -11.05 5.72 8.08
CA TYR A 32 -11.16 5.12 6.75
C TYR A 32 -9.98 4.19 6.49
N ARG A 33 -10.28 2.98 6.03
CA ARG A 33 -9.29 2.06 5.49
C ARG A 33 -9.30 2.12 3.97
N LEU A 34 -8.13 2.33 3.37
CA LEU A 34 -7.90 2.05 1.97
C LEU A 34 -7.44 0.58 1.83
N SER A 35 -8.05 -0.16 0.91
CA SER A 35 -7.51 -1.44 0.42
C SER A 35 -6.97 -1.24 -0.99
N VAL A 36 -5.80 -1.79 -1.25
CA VAL A 36 -5.05 -1.64 -2.51
C VAL A 36 -4.49 -3.00 -2.91
N GLY A 37 -4.69 -3.39 -4.16
CA GLY A 37 -3.95 -4.48 -4.80
C GLY A 37 -2.80 -3.93 -5.63
N LEU A 38 -1.65 -4.59 -5.58
CA LEU A 38 -0.44 -4.23 -6.31
C LEU A 38 -0.07 -5.38 -7.24
N VAL A 39 -0.04 -5.13 -8.54
CA VAL A 39 0.54 -6.07 -9.51
C VAL A 39 2.01 -5.73 -9.68
N THR A 40 2.87 -6.72 -9.51
CA THR A 40 4.32 -6.55 -9.53
C THR A 40 4.95 -7.25 -10.72
N ASP A 41 6.10 -6.76 -11.16
CA ASP A 41 6.85 -7.34 -12.28
C ASP A 41 7.46 -8.73 -11.99
N SER A 42 7.54 -9.12 -10.71
CA SER A 42 8.26 -10.30 -10.25
C SER A 42 7.83 -10.75 -8.85
N ALA A 43 7.94 -12.05 -8.59
CA ALA A 43 7.47 -12.69 -7.35
C ALA A 43 8.46 -12.57 -6.18
N LYS A 44 9.51 -11.74 -6.31
CA LYS A 44 10.49 -11.55 -5.25
C LYS A 44 9.83 -10.86 -4.05
N PRO A 45 10.33 -11.00 -2.81
CA PRO A 45 9.85 -10.17 -1.71
C PRO A 45 10.13 -8.69 -1.95
N PHE A 46 9.30 -7.80 -1.38
CA PHE A 46 9.60 -6.36 -1.35
C PHE A 46 10.75 -6.07 -0.38
N THR A 47 11.49 -4.98 -0.63
CA THR A 47 12.31 -4.34 0.41
C THR A 47 11.47 -3.41 1.27
N SER A 48 11.97 -3.05 2.46
CA SER A 48 11.34 -2.06 3.32
C SER A 48 11.24 -0.69 2.63
N ASP A 49 12.30 -0.25 1.95
CA ASP A 49 12.28 1.00 1.18
C ASP A 49 11.23 1.01 0.05
N GLU A 50 11.08 -0.10 -0.70
CA GLU A 50 10.06 -0.23 -1.74
C GLU A 50 8.66 -0.10 -1.14
N LEU A 51 8.40 -0.83 -0.05
CA LEU A 51 7.09 -0.83 0.61
C LEU A 51 6.79 0.53 1.25
N ASP A 52 7.76 1.16 1.89
CA ASP A 52 7.61 2.49 2.50
C ASP A 52 7.26 3.54 1.45
N THR A 53 7.98 3.50 0.32
CA THR A 53 7.73 4.41 -0.81
C THR A 53 6.30 4.24 -1.34
N VAL A 54 5.78 3.01 -1.43
CA VAL A 54 4.38 2.77 -1.81
C VAL A 54 3.42 3.42 -0.80
N ILE A 55 3.62 3.17 0.50
CA ILE A 55 2.74 3.66 1.56
C ILE A 55 2.75 5.19 1.63
N GLU A 56 3.93 5.80 1.58
CA GLU A 56 4.10 7.26 1.58
C GLU A 56 3.45 7.89 0.33
N THR A 57 3.67 7.29 -0.85
CA THR A 57 3.08 7.79 -2.10
C THR A 57 1.56 7.76 -2.03
N ILE A 58 0.97 6.67 -1.51
CA ILE A 58 -0.48 6.57 -1.28
C ILE A 58 -0.94 7.66 -0.31
N TRP A 59 -0.25 7.82 0.82
CA TRP A 59 -0.57 8.80 1.86
C TRP A 59 -0.62 10.24 1.32
N LEU A 60 0.35 10.61 0.49
CA LEU A 60 0.48 11.95 -0.09
C LEU A 60 -0.47 12.19 -1.28
N THR A 61 -0.95 11.13 -1.94
CA THR A 61 -1.78 11.25 -3.16
C THR A 61 -3.28 11.18 -2.85
N LEU A 62 -3.67 10.54 -1.75
CA LEU A 62 -5.09 10.38 -1.42
C LEU A 62 -5.76 11.73 -1.11
N PRO A 63 -6.95 12.00 -1.68
CA PRO A 63 -7.70 13.24 -1.40
C PRO A 63 -8.43 13.24 -0.04
N TRP A 64 -8.18 12.25 0.80
CA TRP A 64 -8.72 12.10 2.15
C TRP A 64 -7.73 11.36 3.04
N GLU A 65 -7.71 11.66 4.34
CA GLU A 65 -6.82 11.01 5.31
C GLU A 65 -7.22 9.53 5.55
N PRO A 66 -6.38 8.53 5.18
CA PRO A 66 -6.61 7.15 5.58
C PRO A 66 -6.15 6.92 7.03
N GLY A 67 -6.95 6.19 7.81
CA GLY A 67 -6.55 5.67 9.13
C GLY A 67 -5.74 4.37 9.04
N THR A 68 -6.03 3.57 7.99
CA THR A 68 -5.36 2.28 7.70
C THR A 68 -5.12 2.16 6.20
N ILE A 69 -3.97 1.63 5.80
CA ILE A 69 -3.71 1.20 4.42
C ILE A 69 -3.48 -0.31 4.42
N LYS A 70 -4.33 -1.05 3.71
CA LYS A 70 -4.18 -2.49 3.47
C LYS A 70 -3.62 -2.70 2.06
N LEU A 71 -2.49 -3.39 1.98
CA LEU A 71 -1.82 -3.74 0.74
C LEU A 71 -1.84 -5.26 0.57
N VAL A 72 -2.15 -5.71 -0.65
CA VAL A 72 -1.93 -7.08 -1.11
C VAL A 72 -1.14 -6.97 -2.41
N ALA A 73 -0.08 -7.76 -2.56
CA ALA A 73 0.75 -7.74 -3.76
C ALA A 73 0.82 -9.13 -4.40
N GLY A 74 0.86 -9.17 -5.73
CA GLY A 74 0.96 -10.39 -6.50
C GLY A 74 1.54 -10.17 -7.89
N VAL A 75 1.93 -11.25 -8.54
CA VAL A 75 2.34 -11.28 -9.95
C VAL A 75 1.26 -11.97 -10.74
N THR A 76 0.84 -11.36 -11.85
CA THR A 76 -0.05 -12.02 -12.81
C THR A 76 0.71 -13.07 -13.60
N THR A 77 0.27 -14.33 -13.52
CA THR A 77 0.79 -15.46 -14.29
C THR A 77 -0.32 -16.10 -15.12
N ASP A 78 0.02 -17.01 -16.04
CA ASP A 78 -0.96 -17.76 -16.82
C ASP A 78 -1.89 -18.63 -15.96
N ASP A 79 -1.43 -19.05 -14.77
CA ASP A 79 -2.17 -19.91 -13.83
C ASP A 79 -2.92 -19.12 -12.73
N GLY A 80 -2.82 -17.77 -12.74
CA GLY A 80 -3.44 -16.87 -11.76
C GLY A 80 -2.46 -15.90 -11.11
N GLU A 81 -2.83 -15.33 -9.96
CA GLU A 81 -1.94 -14.45 -9.19
C GLU A 81 -1.06 -15.23 -8.21
N ASP A 82 0.25 -15.04 -8.34
CA ASP A 82 1.23 -15.52 -7.37
C ASP A 82 1.50 -14.45 -6.30
N PRO A 83 1.24 -14.72 -5.00
CA PRO A 83 1.34 -13.72 -3.96
C PRO A 83 2.79 -13.32 -3.67
N VAL A 84 3.02 -12.02 -3.48
CA VAL A 84 4.29 -11.44 -3.07
C VAL A 84 4.29 -11.15 -1.58
N ASP A 85 5.30 -11.63 -0.85
CA ASP A 85 5.37 -11.41 0.60
C ASP A 85 5.84 -10.00 0.95
N LEU A 86 4.94 -9.20 1.53
CA LEU A 86 5.22 -7.85 2.04
C LEU A 86 5.61 -7.83 3.52
N ARG A 87 5.45 -8.95 4.25
CA ARG A 87 5.50 -8.93 5.73
C ARG A 87 6.90 -8.67 6.28
N ALA A 88 7.92 -9.21 5.62
CA ALA A 88 9.31 -8.98 6.03
C ALA A 88 9.68 -7.49 5.91
N ALA A 89 9.43 -6.88 4.74
CA ALA A 89 9.60 -5.44 4.52
C ALA A 89 8.83 -4.61 5.54
N ALA A 90 7.57 -4.95 5.77
CA ALA A 90 6.70 -4.18 6.67
C ALA A 90 7.18 -4.22 8.13
N SER A 91 7.80 -5.31 8.56
CA SER A 91 8.32 -5.45 9.94
C SER A 91 9.44 -4.47 10.29
N GLU A 92 10.05 -3.84 9.28
CA GLU A 92 11.14 -2.87 9.44
C GLU A 92 10.65 -1.41 9.48
N LEU A 93 9.35 -1.15 9.26
CA LEU A 93 8.81 0.20 9.04
C LEU A 93 8.39 0.94 10.33
N ASP A 94 9.20 0.94 11.37
CA ASP A 94 8.91 1.73 12.59
C ASP A 94 8.82 3.25 12.27
N PRO A 95 7.77 3.98 12.71
CA PRO A 95 6.79 3.65 13.74
C PRO A 95 5.44 3.10 13.23
N LEU A 96 5.36 2.59 12.00
CA LEU A 96 4.13 1.95 11.52
C LEU A 96 3.82 0.69 12.33
N SER A 97 2.57 0.60 12.76
CA SER A 97 2.05 -0.64 13.33
C SER A 97 1.51 -1.51 12.21
N VAL A 98 2.05 -2.73 12.11
CA VAL A 98 1.81 -3.65 10.99
C VAL A 98 1.12 -4.92 11.48
N THR A 99 0.14 -5.39 10.71
CA THR A 99 -0.49 -6.70 10.89
C THR A 99 -0.58 -7.45 9.57
N ASN A 100 -0.58 -8.78 9.65
CA ASN A 100 -0.76 -9.65 8.50
C ASN A 100 -2.18 -9.50 7.92
N ALA A 101 -2.30 -9.30 6.62
CA ALA A 101 -3.56 -9.13 5.91
C ALA A 101 -3.79 -10.18 4.80
N GLY A 102 -3.47 -11.44 5.09
CA GLY A 102 -3.67 -12.57 4.18
C GLY A 102 -2.37 -13.05 3.55
N GLN A 103 -2.48 -13.85 2.49
CA GLN A 103 -1.32 -14.40 1.81
C GLN A 103 -0.65 -13.31 0.97
N GLY A 104 0.48 -12.78 1.45
CA GLY A 104 1.21 -11.67 0.80
C GLY A 104 0.75 -10.26 1.22
N GLY A 105 -0.30 -10.15 2.04
CA GLY A 105 -0.87 -8.86 2.42
C GLY A 105 -0.40 -8.33 3.77
N VAL A 106 -0.38 -7.01 3.92
CA VAL A 106 -0.19 -6.30 5.20
C VAL A 106 -1.22 -5.20 5.38
N SER A 107 -1.57 -4.91 6.63
CA SER A 107 -2.30 -3.69 7.00
C SER A 107 -1.40 -2.84 7.88
N VAL A 108 -1.24 -1.57 7.51
CA VAL A 108 -0.41 -0.61 8.20
C VAL A 108 -1.27 0.52 8.79
N THR A 109 -0.89 0.96 9.97
CA THR A 109 -1.47 2.09 10.69
C THR A 109 -0.36 2.95 11.28
N GLY A 110 -0.67 4.16 11.76
CA GLY A 110 0.33 5.07 12.33
C GLY A 110 1.02 5.97 11.30
N MET A 111 0.44 6.14 10.11
CA MET A 111 0.97 7.00 9.05
C MET A 111 1.29 8.41 9.55
N LYS A 112 0.44 8.98 10.40
CA LYS A 112 0.69 10.30 11.00
C LYS A 112 1.98 10.37 11.83
N SER A 113 2.31 9.30 12.53
CA SER A 113 3.55 9.23 13.33
C SER A 113 4.78 9.09 12.45
N ARG A 114 4.66 8.43 11.29
CA ARG A 114 5.77 8.22 10.35
C ARG A 114 5.98 9.39 9.38
N TYR A 115 4.90 9.84 8.73
CA TYR A 115 4.95 10.83 7.65
C TYR A 115 4.44 12.23 8.05
N GLY A 116 4.01 12.41 9.31
CA GLY A 116 3.48 13.68 9.79
C GLY A 116 1.98 13.87 9.54
N ALA A 117 1.45 15.06 9.89
CA ALA A 117 0.03 15.36 9.71
C ALA A 117 -0.38 15.29 8.24
N TRP A 118 -1.52 14.63 7.96
CA TRP A 118 -2.04 14.59 6.60
C TRP A 118 -2.44 15.98 6.12
N THR A 119 -2.15 16.25 4.85
CA THR A 119 -2.59 17.45 4.14
C THR A 119 -3.21 17.01 2.82
N ALA A 120 -4.32 17.63 2.43
CA ALA A 120 -4.93 17.36 1.14
C ALA A 120 -3.92 17.70 0.01
N PRO A 121 -3.75 16.82 -0.99
CA PRO A 121 -2.96 17.13 -2.18
C PRO A 121 -3.59 18.28 -2.97
N GLU A 122 -2.75 19.17 -3.50
CA GLU A 122 -3.13 20.32 -4.35
C GLU A 122 -3.55 19.90 -5.77
#